data_AF-A0A415UDX0-F1
#
_entry.id   AF-A0A415UDX0-F1
#
_cell.length_a   1.000
_cell.length_b   1.000
_cell.length_c   1.000
_cell.angle_alpha   90.00
_cell.angle_beta   90.00
_cell.angle_gamma   90.00
#
_symmetry.space_group_name_H-M   'P 1'
#
loop_
_entity.id
_entity.type
_entity.pdbx_description
1 polymer ?
#
loop_
_entity_poly.entity_id
_entity_poly.type
_entity_poly.pdbx_seq_one_letter_code
_entity_poly.pdbx_strand_id
1 'polypeptide(L)'
;MWLYVDDTIKKHLEKKNPQVAEEYAFLHQIPFKLFQADWEKYGKAAGPIRNRKMAEYANALLAFDKGTKGTRNMIQMARKYHLRGIIVEIGKGVMG
;
A
#
# COMPACT_ATOMS: atom_id res chain seq x y z
N MET A 1 -1.30 1.98 5.09
CA MET A 1 -0.24 1.53 6.02
C MET A 1 -0.92 0.96 7.25
N TRP A 2 -0.65 -0.31 7.58
CA TRP A 2 -0.83 -0.96 8.88
C TRP A 2 0.31 -1.94 9.09
N LEU A 3 0.75 -2.06 10.34
CA LEU A 3 2.02 -2.68 10.71
C LEU A 3 1.84 -3.58 11.95
N TYR A 4 2.24 -4.87 11.85
CA TYR A 4 2.43 -5.89 12.90
C TYR A 4 3.40 -6.97 12.36
N VAL A 5 4.39 -7.48 13.14
CA VAL A 5 5.28 -8.67 12.95
C VAL A 5 6.35 -8.77 14.07
N ASP A 6 6.51 -10.03 14.47
CA ASP A 6 7.50 -10.80 15.23
C ASP A 6 8.97 -10.82 14.68
N ASP A 7 9.90 -11.31 15.52
CA ASP A 7 11.36 -11.20 15.50
C ASP A 7 12.16 -11.95 14.40
N THR A 8 11.52 -12.53 13.38
CA THR A 8 12.19 -13.55 12.54
C THR A 8 12.69 -13.13 11.14
N ILE A 9 12.43 -11.91 10.65
CA ILE A 9 12.64 -11.61 9.21
C ILE A 9 13.78 -10.60 8.96
N LYS A 10 15.02 -11.04 9.18
CA LYS A 10 16.24 -10.21 9.10
C LYS A 10 17.04 -10.29 7.78
N LYS A 11 16.49 -10.71 6.61
CA LYS A 11 17.40 -11.13 5.50
C LYS A 11 17.04 -10.92 4.00
N HIS A 12 16.10 -10.05 3.58
CA HIS A 12 15.66 -10.06 2.15
C HIS A 12 15.41 -8.73 1.41
N LEU A 13 15.96 -7.60 1.86
CA LEU A 13 15.77 -6.31 1.17
C LEU A 13 16.57 -6.09 -0.14
N GLU A 14 17.36 -7.06 -0.60
CA GLU A 14 18.42 -6.76 -1.56
C GLU A 14 18.00 -6.53 -3.03
N LYS A 15 16.72 -6.57 -3.45
CA LYS A 15 16.41 -6.55 -4.92
C LYS A 15 15.19 -5.76 -5.46
N LYS A 16 14.53 -4.85 -4.73
CA LYS A 16 13.46 -4.00 -5.34
C LYS A 16 13.46 -2.60 -4.74
N ASN A 17 13.20 -1.57 -5.56
CA ASN A 17 12.84 -0.21 -5.10
C ASN A 17 11.60 -0.32 -4.21
N PRO A 18 11.74 -0.28 -2.87
CA PRO A 18 10.62 -0.46 -1.97
C PRO A 18 9.67 0.72 -2.14
N GLN A 19 8.36 0.50 -2.04
CA GLN A 19 7.48 1.66 -1.94
C GLN A 19 7.77 2.38 -0.62
N VAL A 20 7.66 3.71 -0.58
CA VAL A 20 8.00 4.55 0.60
C VAL A 20 7.45 4.01 1.93
N ALA A 21 6.26 3.42 1.93
CA ALA A 21 5.68 2.81 3.14
C ALA A 21 6.43 1.55 3.63
N GLU A 22 6.95 0.73 2.72
CA GLU A 22 7.77 -0.45 3.03
C GLU A 22 9.15 -0.03 3.55
N GLU A 23 9.78 0.96 2.89
CA GLU A 23 11.06 1.50 3.34
C GLU A 23 10.94 2.14 4.73
N TYR A 24 9.92 2.96 4.96
CA TYR A 24 9.65 3.56 6.27
C TYR A 24 9.43 2.49 7.34
N ALA A 25 8.59 1.49 7.05
CA ALA A 25 8.35 0.37 7.95
C ALA A 25 9.66 -0.35 8.30
N PHE A 26 10.48 -0.65 7.30
CA PHE A 26 11.77 -1.30 7.52
C PHE A 26 12.74 -0.47 8.36
N LEU A 27 12.96 0.80 7.99
CA LEU A 27 13.91 1.69 8.67
C LEU A 27 13.55 1.91 10.15
N HIS A 28 12.25 1.93 10.44
CA HIS A 28 11.74 2.11 11.79
C HIS A 28 11.43 0.79 12.50
N GLN A 29 11.84 -0.36 11.92
CA GLN A 29 11.56 -1.71 12.43
C GLN A 29 10.08 -1.92 12.75
N ILE A 30 9.21 -1.21 12.03
CA ILE A 30 7.78 -1.35 12.15
C ILE A 30 7.40 -2.51 11.25
N PRO A 31 6.78 -3.53 11.80
CA PRO A 31 6.69 -4.76 11.06
C PRO A 31 5.56 -4.76 10.01
N PHE A 32 5.75 -5.38 8.84
CA PHE A 32 4.83 -5.23 7.70
C PHE A 32 4.51 -6.54 6.96
N LYS A 33 3.34 -6.58 6.32
CA LYS A 33 2.94 -7.63 5.36
C LYS A 33 2.97 -7.10 3.93
N LEU A 34 3.73 -7.76 3.06
CA LEU A 34 3.76 -7.46 1.63
C LEU A 34 2.64 -8.16 0.87
N PHE A 35 1.96 -7.39 0.01
CA PHE A 35 1.03 -7.89 -0.99
C PHE A 35 1.59 -7.55 -2.37
N GLN A 36 2.23 -8.51 -3.02
CA GLN A 36 2.77 -8.31 -4.36
C GLN A 36 1.66 -8.45 -5.41
N ALA A 37 1.66 -7.57 -6.40
CA ALA A 37 0.81 -7.70 -7.58
C ALA A 37 1.49 -8.64 -8.58
N ASP A 38 0.77 -9.69 -8.97
CA ASP A 38 1.22 -10.68 -9.95
C ASP A 38 0.84 -10.23 -11.36
N TRP A 39 1.70 -9.40 -11.93
CA TRP A 39 1.51 -8.78 -13.24
C TRP A 39 1.63 -9.78 -14.39
N GLU A 40 2.46 -10.82 -14.23
CA GLU A 40 2.62 -11.88 -15.23
C GLU A 40 1.32 -12.66 -15.40
N LYS A 41 0.67 -13.02 -14.29
CA LYS A 41 -0.57 -13.78 -14.32
C LYS A 41 -1.80 -12.97 -14.66
N TYR A 42 -1.92 -11.74 -14.13
CA TYR A 42 -3.17 -10.98 -14.18
C TYR A 42 -3.11 -9.68 -14.98
N GLY A 43 -1.94 -9.32 -15.52
CA GLY A 43 -1.76 -8.09 -16.29
C GLY A 43 -2.28 -6.86 -15.55
N LYS A 44 -3.06 -6.01 -16.23
CA LYS A 44 -3.63 -4.77 -15.66
C LYS A 44 -4.51 -4.99 -14.42
N ALA A 45 -5.07 -6.19 -14.24
CA ALA A 45 -5.91 -6.51 -13.08
C ALA A 45 -5.10 -6.83 -11.81
N ALA A 46 -3.79 -7.06 -11.93
CA ALA A 46 -2.93 -7.43 -10.80
C ALA A 46 -2.95 -6.37 -9.67
N GLY A 47 -2.89 -5.08 -10.03
CA GLY A 47 -2.98 -3.97 -9.09
C GLY A 47 -4.30 -3.94 -8.31
N PRO A 48 -5.46 -3.90 -8.97
CA PRO A 48 -6.77 -4.00 -8.30
C PRO A 48 -6.96 -5.25 -7.43
N ILE A 49 -6.50 -6.42 -7.90
CA ILE A 49 -6.56 -7.66 -7.11
C ILE A 49 -5.73 -7.54 -5.83
N ARG A 50 -4.51 -7.00 -5.93
CA ARG A 50 -3.66 -6.70 -4.78
C ARG A 50 -4.33 -5.70 -3.82
N ASN A 51 -4.92 -4.61 -4.34
CA ASN A 51 -5.62 -3.61 -3.53
C ASN A 51 -6.78 -4.22 -2.74
N ARG A 52 -7.55 -5.11 -3.36
CA ARG A 52 -8.61 -5.85 -2.68
C ARG A 52 -8.05 -6.69 -1.53
N LYS A 53 -6.99 -7.47 -1.76
CA LYS A 53 -6.34 -8.28 -0.71
C LYS A 53 -5.84 -7.42 0.46
N MET A 54 -5.26 -6.24 0.17
CA MET A 54 -4.84 -5.30 1.21
C MET A 54 -6.03 -4.77 2.03
N ALA A 55 -7.15 -4.46 1.37
CA ALA A 55 -8.35 -3.98 2.05
C ALA A 55 -9.05 -5.08 2.85
N GLU A 56 -9.07 -6.33 2.37
CA GLU A 56 -9.59 -7.48 3.12
C GLU A 56 -8.80 -7.74 4.42
N TYR A 57 -7.49 -7.46 4.40
CA TYR A 57 -6.61 -7.73 5.52
C TYR A 57 -6.53 -6.58 6.54
N ALA A 58 -6.60 -5.32 6.10
CA ALA A 58 -6.31 -4.17 6.95
C ALA A 58 -7.52 -3.63 7.73
N ASN A 59 -7.27 -2.91 8.83
CA ASN A 59 -8.33 -2.29 9.66
C ASN A 59 -8.61 -0.80 9.33
N ALA A 60 -7.73 -0.15 8.56
CA ALA A 60 -7.85 1.23 8.07
C ALA A 60 -6.98 1.49 6.83
N LEU A 61 -7.08 2.71 6.30
CA LEU A 61 -6.28 3.23 5.22
C LEU A 61 -5.65 4.58 5.61
N LEU A 62 -4.37 4.74 5.29
CA LEU A 62 -3.74 6.05 5.12
C LEU A 62 -3.33 6.13 3.65
N ALA A 63 -3.95 7.05 2.91
CA ALA A 63 -3.72 7.21 1.49
C ALA A 63 -3.25 8.63 1.17
N PHE A 64 -2.19 8.74 0.37
CA PHE A 64 -1.73 9.99 -0.21
C PHE A 64 -2.23 10.06 -1.66
N ASP A 65 -3.26 10.87 -1.90
CA ASP A 65 -3.94 10.91 -3.19
C ASP A 65 -3.43 12.01 -4.09
N LYS A 66 -2.82 11.61 -5.21
CA LYS A 66 -2.41 12.47 -6.34
C LYS A 66 -3.42 12.42 -7.49
N GLY A 67 -4.60 11.83 -7.28
CA GLY A 67 -5.63 11.63 -8.30
C GLY A 67 -5.36 10.44 -9.24
N THR A 68 -4.48 9.50 -8.88
CA THR A 68 -4.16 8.36 -9.75
C THR A 68 -5.29 7.33 -9.80
N LYS A 69 -5.39 6.53 -10.87
CA LYS A 69 -6.37 5.43 -10.95
C LYS A 69 -6.12 4.36 -9.88
N GLY A 70 -4.85 4.11 -9.54
CA GLY A 70 -4.46 3.11 -8.53
C GLY A 70 -4.89 3.51 -7.12
N THR A 71 -4.63 4.76 -6.72
CA THR A 71 -5.02 5.27 -5.39
C THR A 71 -6.54 5.33 -5.25
N ARG A 72 -7.25 5.80 -6.29
CA ARG A 72 -8.73 5.80 -6.31
C ARG A 72 -9.32 4.41 -6.13
N ASN A 73 -8.74 3.39 -6.78
CA ASN A 73 -9.17 2.01 -6.59
C ASN A 73 -8.92 1.52 -5.15
N MET A 74 -7.78 1.85 -4.54
CA MET A 74 -7.51 1.49 -3.14
C MET A 74 -8.50 2.15 -2.17
N ILE A 75 -8.83 3.44 -2.38
CA ILE A 75 -9.83 4.16 -1.59
C ILE A 75 -11.21 3.51 -1.74
N GLN A 76 -11.60 3.12 -2.96
CA GLN A 76 -12.85 2.40 -3.19
C GLN A 76 -12.88 1.05 -2.44
N MET A 77 -11.79 0.29 -2.46
CA MET A 77 -11.70 -0.97 -1.70
C MET A 77 -11.78 -0.71 -0.20
N ALA A 78 -11.09 0.30 0.33
CA ALA A 78 -11.18 0.65 1.74
C ALA A 78 -12.62 0.98 2.17
N ARG A 79 -13.39 1.71 1.35
CA ARG A 79 -14.82 1.96 1.60
C ARG A 79 -15.63 0.67 1.59
N LYS A 80 -15.39 -0.21 0.61
CA LYS A 80 -16.09 -1.49 0.46
C LYS A 80 -15.88 -2.42 1.66
N TYR A 81 -14.66 -2.44 2.22
CA TYR A 81 -14.31 -3.28 3.36
C TYR A 81 -14.37 -2.53 4.71
N HIS A 82 -15.01 -1.36 4.74
CA HIS A 82 -15.27 -0.58 5.96
C HIS A 82 -14.00 -0.22 6.76
N LEU A 83 -12.91 0.04 6.06
CA LEU A 83 -11.67 0.53 6.66
C LEU A 83 -11.90 1.95 7.18
N ARG A 84 -11.49 2.21 8.42
CA ARG A 84 -11.32 3.58 8.92
C ARG A 84 -10.19 4.25 8.12
N GLY A 85 -9.98 5.56 8.22
CA GLY A 85 -8.79 6.10 7.58
C GLY A 85 -8.81 7.57 7.23
N ILE A 86 -7.64 8.02 6.79
CA ILE A 86 -7.36 9.40 6.37
C ILE A 86 -6.89 9.36 4.92
N ILE A 87 -7.45 10.25 4.12
CA ILE A 87 -6.98 10.54 2.77
C ILE A 87 -6.33 11.92 2.82
N VAL A 88 -5.05 11.98 2.47
CA VAL A 88 -4.28 13.21 2.34
C VAL A 88 -4.17 13.53 0.87
N GLU A 89 -4.85 14.59 0.43
CA GLU A 89 -4.70 15.08 -0.95
C GLU A 89 -3.33 15.74 -1.10
N ILE A 90 -2.57 15.30 -2.10
CA ILE A 90 -1.32 15.95 -2.48
C ILE A 90 -1.63 16.78 -3.72
N GLY A 91 -1.63 18.10 -3.55
CA GLY A 91 -1.84 19.05 -4.64
C GLY A 91 -0.90 18.76 -5.81
N LYS A 92 -1.38 19.03 -7.03
CA LYS A 92 -0.47 19.19 -8.17
C LYS A 92 0.45 20.34 -7.77
N GLY A 93 1.77 20.09 -7.70
CA GLY A 93 2.73 21.13 -7.37
C GLY A 93 2.39 22.38 -8.18
N VAL A 94 2.25 23.51 -7.48
CA VAL A 94 2.29 24.81 -8.15
C VAL A 94 3.68 24.84 -8.78
N MET A 95 3.77 24.55 -10.08
CA MET A 95 4.94 24.91 -10.86
C MET A 95 4.88 26.43 -10.95
N GLY A 96 5.55 27.09 -10.00
CA GLY A 96 5.98 28.48 -10.15
C GLY A 96 7.18 28.53 -11.08
#